data_AF-A0A449D0G1-F1
#
_entry.id   AF-A0A449D0G1-F1
#
_cell.length_a   1.000
_cell.length_b   1.000
_cell.length_c   1.000
_cell.angle_alpha   90.00
_cell.angle_beta   90.00
_cell.angle_gamma   90.00
#
_symmetry.space_group_name_H-M   'P 1'
#
loop_
_entity.id
_entity.type
_entity.pdbx_description
1 polymer ?
#
loop_
_entity_poly.entity_id
_entity_poly.type
_entity_poly.pdbx_seq_one_letter_code
_entity_poly.pdbx_strand_id
1 'polypeptide(L)'
;MRGYRQRVRTVPMGLLILYTAFIALITLTPQQLDTSPGSPIARLLAFFASHEATEWLSYERVEMLANVGLFVPFGFLLAFQLGVRRWWIGWVAGAAFTCLIEATQLTLLSPTRFGTISDLLTNTLGAGLGAALALLVMLLLPKRVEREPAEFAVR
;
A
#
# COMPACT_ATOMS: atom_id res chain seq x y z
N MET A 1 -35.95 -4.63 -16.04
CA MET A 1 -35.09 -4.15 -14.95
C MET A 1 -33.71 -3.84 -15.52
N ARG A 2 -33.45 -2.59 -15.95
CA ARG A 2 -32.15 -2.20 -16.52
C ARG A 2 -31.15 -2.09 -15.37
N GLY A 3 -30.19 -3.00 -15.32
CA GLY A 3 -29.11 -2.95 -14.35
C GLY A 3 -28.36 -1.64 -14.51
N TYR A 4 -28.48 -0.75 -13.52
CA TYR A 4 -27.63 0.41 -13.38
C TYR A 4 -26.18 -0.09 -13.28
N ARG A 5 -25.49 -0.14 -14.42
CA ARG A 5 -24.06 -0.43 -14.48
C ARG A 5 -23.38 0.83 -13.97
N GLN A 6 -23.28 0.96 -12.65
CA GLN A 6 -22.51 2.02 -12.02
C GLN A 6 -21.12 1.95 -12.65
N ARG A 7 -20.70 3.02 -13.36
CA ARG A 7 -19.30 3.19 -13.73
C ARG A 7 -18.53 3.31 -12.41
N VAL A 8 -18.10 2.17 -11.90
CA VAL A 8 -17.20 2.08 -10.76
C VAL A 8 -15.98 2.89 -11.19
N ARG A 9 -15.56 3.85 -10.36
CA ARG A 9 -14.33 4.62 -10.60
C ARG A 9 -13.17 3.63 -10.64
N THR A 10 -12.82 3.17 -11.83
CA THR A 10 -11.73 2.21 -12.01
C THR A 10 -10.43 2.96 -11.96
N VAL A 11 -9.58 2.61 -11.01
CA VAL A 11 -8.15 2.90 -11.06
C VAL A 11 -7.60 2.31 -12.36
N PRO A 12 -6.71 3.00 -13.09
CA PRO A 12 -6.05 2.42 -14.24
C PRO A 12 -5.36 1.13 -13.79
N MET A 13 -5.76 -0.02 -14.33
CA MET A 13 -5.24 -1.33 -13.89
C MET A 13 -3.72 -1.40 -14.04
N GLY A 14 -3.16 -0.68 -15.02
CA GLY A 14 -1.72 -0.48 -15.18
C GLY A 14 -1.04 0.19 -13.98
N LEU A 15 -1.69 1.14 -13.30
CA LEU A 15 -1.14 1.77 -12.09
C LEU A 15 -1.03 0.76 -10.95
N LEU A 16 -2.06 -0.06 -10.75
CA LEU A 16 -2.07 -1.08 -9.70
C LEU A 16 -1.00 -2.15 -9.96
N ILE A 17 -0.87 -2.60 -11.21
CA ILE A 17 0.18 -3.56 -11.61
C ILE A 17 1.56 -2.95 -11.40
N LEU A 18 1.78 -1.73 -11.90
CA LEU A 18 3.07 -1.04 -11.78
C LEU A 18 3.46 -0.83 -10.32
N TYR A 19 2.50 -0.42 -9.48
CA TYR A 19 2.75 -0.23 -8.06
C TYR A 19 3.01 -1.54 -7.33
N THR A 20 2.30 -2.61 -7.68
CA THR A 20 2.55 -3.96 -7.12
C THR A 20 3.94 -4.48 -7.48
N ALA A 21 4.36 -4.29 -8.74
CA ALA A 21 5.71 -4.63 -9.19
C ALA A 21 6.78 -3.79 -8.49
N PHE A 22 6.52 -2.49 -8.29
CA PHE A 22 7.39 -1.61 -7.52
C PHE A 22 7.57 -2.10 -6.08
N ILE A 23 6.49 -2.47 -5.39
CA ILE A 23 6.57 -3.04 -4.04
C ILE A 23 7.42 -4.30 -4.04
N ALA A 24 7.13 -5.25 -4.94
CA ALA A 24 7.88 -6.50 -5.04
C ALA A 24 9.38 -6.23 -5.22
N LEU A 25 9.75 -5.29 -6.10
CA LEU A 25 11.15 -4.92 -6.33
C LEU A 25 11.81 -4.39 -5.05
N ILE A 26 11.15 -3.47 -4.34
CA ILE A 26 11.68 -2.88 -3.11
C ILE A 26 11.81 -3.95 -2.02
N THR A 27 10.76 -4.73 -1.76
CA THR A 27 10.74 -5.70 -0.65
C THR A 27 11.62 -6.92 -0.91
N LEU A 28 11.84 -7.30 -2.18
CA LEU A 28 12.73 -8.41 -2.53
C LEU A 28 14.20 -7.97 -2.64
N THR A 29 14.49 -6.67 -2.52
CA THR A 29 15.88 -6.19 -2.51
C THR A 29 16.56 -6.55 -1.17
N PRO A 30 17.79 -7.11 -1.17
CA PRO A 30 18.45 -7.62 0.03
C PRO A 30 18.71 -6.60 1.14
N GLN A 31 18.84 -5.31 0.80
CA GLN A 31 18.96 -4.19 1.74
C GLN A 31 17.78 -3.25 1.52
N GLN A 32 16.87 -3.17 2.51
CA GLN A 32 15.69 -2.30 2.42
C GLN A 32 16.05 -0.83 2.63
N LEU A 33 17.02 -0.56 3.51
CA LEU A 33 17.55 0.77 3.78
C LEU A 33 19.08 0.68 3.89
N ASP A 34 19.80 1.38 3.02
CA ASP A 34 21.26 1.42 3.06
C ASP A 34 21.73 2.23 4.27
N THR A 35 22.36 1.57 5.23
CA THR A 35 22.92 2.18 6.44
C THR A 35 24.44 2.33 6.40
N SER A 36 25.04 2.13 5.21
CA SER A 36 26.48 2.30 5.04
C SER A 36 26.93 3.70 5.49
N PRO A 37 28.11 3.84 6.13
CA PRO A 37 28.61 5.13 6.59
C PRO A 37 28.59 6.18 5.48
N GLY A 38 27.81 7.24 5.67
CA GLY A 38 27.66 8.33 4.69
C GLY A 38 26.43 8.24 3.78
N SER A 39 25.61 7.18 3.88
CA SER A 39 24.34 7.07 3.15
C SER A 39 23.36 8.19 3.56
N PRO A 40 22.41 8.58 2.69
CA PRO A 40 21.41 9.60 3.03
C PRO A 40 20.58 9.21 4.26
N ILE A 41 20.27 7.92 4.41
CA ILE A 41 19.50 7.38 5.54
C ILE A 41 20.32 7.44 6.83
N ALA A 42 21.60 7.06 6.79
CA ALA A 42 22.48 7.16 7.95
C ALA A 42 22.65 8.62 8.42
N ARG A 43 22.72 9.58 7.48
CA ARG A 43 22.77 11.01 7.80
C ARG A 43 21.46 11.52 8.40
N LEU A 44 20.31 11.11 7.86
CA LEU A 44 19.00 11.44 8.41
C LEU A 44 18.86 10.90 9.83
N LEU A 45 19.19 9.63 10.05
CA LEU A 45 19.13 8.99 11.37
C LEU A 45 20.07 9.66 12.38
N ALA A 46 21.29 10.01 11.97
CA ALA A 46 22.22 10.76 12.81
C ALA A 46 21.70 12.16 13.17
N PHE A 47 21.03 12.83 12.24
CA PHE A 47 20.38 14.13 12.47
C PHE A 47 19.18 14.03 13.42
N PHE A 48 18.36 12.99 13.31
CA PHE A 48 17.24 12.78 14.23
C PHE A 48 17.70 12.32 15.61
N ALA A 49 18.76 11.52 15.68
CA ALA A 49 19.38 11.12 16.94
C ALA A 49 20.05 12.28 17.67
N SER A 50 20.44 13.36 16.96
CA SER A 50 21.01 14.55 17.60
C SER A 50 19.95 15.49 18.20
N HIS A 51 18.65 15.16 18.11
CA HIS A 51 17.56 15.93 18.69
C HIS A 51 16.77 15.07 19.68
N GLU A 52 16.68 15.50 20.95
CA GLU A 52 15.98 14.77 22.03
C GLU A 52 14.52 14.44 21.67
N ALA A 53 13.84 15.30 20.91
CA ALA A 53 12.45 15.09 20.49
C ALA A 53 12.25 13.98 19.43
N THR A 54 13.32 13.59 18.72
CA THR A 54 13.29 12.58 17.64
C THR A 54 14.25 11.41 17.87
N GLU A 55 14.85 11.32 19.05
CA GLU A 55 15.71 10.19 19.45
C GLU A 55 14.98 8.84 19.36
N TRP A 56 13.65 8.86 19.54
CA TRP A 56 12.81 7.67 19.40
C TRP A 56 12.77 7.10 17.97
N LEU A 57 13.19 7.85 16.95
CA LEU A 57 13.12 7.50 15.53
C LEU A 57 14.31 6.60 15.12
N SER A 58 14.40 5.42 15.74
CA SER A 58 15.42 4.42 15.44
C SER A 58 15.28 3.87 14.01
N TYR A 59 16.37 3.30 13.49
CA TYR A 59 16.39 2.63 12.19
C TYR A 59 15.23 1.64 12.01
N GLU A 60 14.99 0.77 13.01
CA GLU A 60 13.90 -0.20 13.00
C GLU A 60 12.53 0.46 12.84
N ARG A 61 12.29 1.60 13.50
CA ARG A 61 11.01 2.32 13.36
C ARG A 61 10.85 2.96 12.00
N VAL A 62 11.94 3.50 11.43
CA VAL A 62 11.91 4.05 10.08
C VAL A 62 11.60 2.94 9.08
N GLU A 63 12.21 1.76 9.22
CA GLU A 63 11.92 0.59 8.38
C GLU A 63 10.45 0.16 8.53
N MET A 64 9.94 0.03 9.75
CA MET A 64 8.53 -0.29 10.01
C MET A 64 7.57 0.73 9.39
N LEU A 65 7.84 2.03 9.55
CA LEU A 65 7.00 3.10 8.99
C LEU A 65 7.07 3.13 7.45
N ALA A 66 8.24 2.87 6.86
CA ALA A 66 8.40 2.76 5.43
C ALA A 66 7.60 1.58 4.87
N ASN A 67 7.65 0.41 5.53
CA ASN A 67 6.87 -0.78 5.19
C ASN A 67 5.35 -0.51 5.24
N VAL A 68 4.86 0.08 6.34
CA VAL A 68 3.46 0.52 6.44
C VAL A 68 3.11 1.48 5.31
N GLY A 69 3.92 2.52 5.11
CA GLY A 69 3.72 3.55 4.08
C GLY A 69 3.72 3.01 2.66
N LEU A 70 4.51 1.97 2.38
CA LEU A 70 4.58 1.30 1.09
C LEU A 70 3.31 0.49 0.79
N PHE A 71 2.71 -0.15 1.80
CA PHE A 71 1.50 -0.96 1.62
C PHE A 71 0.19 -0.15 1.69
N VAL A 72 0.19 1.06 2.28
CA VAL A 72 -1.00 1.94 2.32
C VAL A 72 -1.55 2.22 0.91
N PRO A 73 -0.77 2.69 -0.08
CA PRO A 73 -1.31 2.94 -1.41
C PRO A 73 -1.75 1.66 -2.11
N PHE A 74 -1.10 0.52 -1.85
CA PHE A 74 -1.53 -0.78 -2.40
C PHE A 74 -2.93 -1.17 -1.90
N GLY A 75 -3.12 -1.17 -0.58
CA GLY A 75 -4.42 -1.47 0.03
C GLY A 75 -5.49 -0.49 -0.41
N PHE A 76 -5.14 0.79 -0.53
CA PHE A 76 -6.04 1.84 -1.00
C PHE A 76 -6.50 1.60 -2.44
N LEU A 77 -5.56 1.45 -3.38
CA LEU A 77 -5.87 1.31 -4.80
C LEU A 77 -6.70 0.05 -5.07
N LEU A 78 -6.37 -1.06 -4.42
CA LEU A 78 -7.08 -2.32 -4.58
C LEU A 78 -8.49 -2.28 -3.98
N ALA A 79 -8.64 -1.74 -2.76
CA ALA A 79 -9.95 -1.55 -2.15
C ALA A 79 -10.82 -0.58 -2.97
N PHE A 80 -10.24 0.52 -3.47
CA PHE A 80 -10.92 1.51 -4.30
C PHE A 80 -11.40 0.91 -5.63
N GLN A 81 -10.58 0.06 -6.26
CA GLN A 81 -10.93 -0.66 -7.48
C GLN A 81 -12.10 -1.65 -7.27
N LEU A 82 -12.14 -2.30 -6.10
CA LEU A 82 -13.15 -3.32 -5.78
C LEU A 82 -14.45 -2.74 -5.20
N GLY A 83 -14.40 -1.48 -4.75
CA GLY A 83 -15.55 -0.75 -4.25
C GLY A 83 -15.93 -1.06 -2.80
N VAL A 84 -16.90 -0.30 -2.28
CA VAL A 84 -17.34 -0.31 -0.87
C VAL A 84 -17.71 -1.69 -0.33
N ARG A 85 -18.24 -2.62 -1.14
CA ARG A 85 -18.62 -3.96 -0.65
C ARG A 85 -17.45 -4.91 -0.47
N ARG A 86 -16.33 -4.64 -1.12
CA ARG A 86 -15.17 -5.56 -1.22
C ARG A 86 -13.87 -4.89 -0.79
N TRP A 87 -13.95 -3.78 -0.08
CA TRP A 87 -12.79 -3.01 0.40
C TRP A 87 -11.82 -3.89 1.21
N TRP A 88 -12.34 -4.81 2.02
CA TRP A 88 -11.57 -5.72 2.88
C TRP A 88 -10.63 -6.64 2.08
N ILE A 89 -10.91 -6.88 0.79
CA ILE A 89 -10.03 -7.65 -0.09
C ILE A 89 -8.68 -6.94 -0.24
N GLY A 90 -8.63 -5.61 -0.18
CA GLY A 90 -7.37 -4.86 -0.16
C GLY A 90 -6.45 -5.26 1.00
N TRP A 91 -7.04 -5.48 2.17
CA TRP A 91 -6.31 -5.91 3.37
C TRP A 91 -5.85 -7.38 3.25
N VAL A 92 -6.78 -8.29 2.90
CA VAL A 92 -6.46 -9.72 2.75
C VAL A 92 -5.42 -9.96 1.66
N ALA A 93 -5.51 -9.26 0.54
CA ALA A 93 -4.52 -9.34 -0.53
C ALA A 93 -3.16 -8.79 -0.08
N GLY A 94 -3.12 -7.75 0.74
CA GLY A 94 -1.87 -7.24 1.32
C GLY A 94 -1.19 -8.27 2.24
N ALA A 95 -1.97 -8.94 3.09
CA ALA A 95 -1.46 -10.03 3.92
C ALA A 95 -0.94 -11.20 3.06
N ALA A 96 -1.71 -11.63 2.06
CA ALA A 96 -1.31 -12.71 1.16
C ALA A 96 -0.05 -12.36 0.35
N PHE A 97 0.04 -11.13 -0.14
CA PHE A 97 1.21 -10.65 -0.87
C PHE A 97 2.45 -10.60 0.01
N THR A 98 2.29 -10.20 1.28
CA THR A 98 3.40 -10.21 2.24
C THR A 98 3.86 -11.63 2.55
N CYS A 99 2.94 -12.59 2.77
CA CYS A 99 3.31 -14.00 2.92
C CYS A 99 4.07 -14.53 1.70
N LEU A 100 3.70 -14.11 0.49
CA LEU A 100 4.40 -14.51 -0.73
C LEU A 100 5.82 -13.91 -0.79
N ILE A 101 5.99 -12.66 -0.36
CA ILE A 101 7.31 -12.02 -0.26
C ILE A 101 8.18 -12.78 0.74
N GLU A 102 7.69 -13.05 1.95
CA GLU A 102 8.43 -13.78 2.97
C GLU A 102 8.81 -15.20 2.51
N ALA A 103 7.86 -15.92 1.90
CA ALA A 103 8.12 -17.25 1.34
C ALA A 103 9.20 -17.20 0.25
N THR A 104 9.16 -16.17 -0.62
CA THR A 104 10.17 -15.95 -1.67
C THR A 104 11.54 -15.65 -1.08
N GLN A 105 11.61 -14.78 -0.07
CA GLN A 105 12.87 -14.45 0.59
C GLN A 105 13.50 -15.67 1.28
N LEU A 106 12.69 -16.44 2.00
CA LEU A 106 13.12 -17.63 2.74
C LEU A 106 13.60 -18.76 1.82
N THR A 107 12.95 -18.95 0.67
CA THR A 107 13.24 -20.08 -0.23
C THR A 107 14.22 -19.75 -1.35
N LEU A 108 14.17 -18.54 -1.91
CA LEU A 108 14.88 -18.19 -3.16
C LEU A 108 16.04 -17.20 -2.97
N LEU A 109 16.05 -16.39 -1.91
CA LEU A 109 17.02 -15.29 -1.79
C LEU A 109 18.06 -15.50 -0.67
N SER A 110 17.66 -16.02 0.49
CA SER A 110 18.62 -16.30 1.56
C SER A 110 18.03 -17.24 2.61
N PRO A 111 18.54 -18.48 2.74
CA PRO A 111 18.11 -19.43 3.78
C PRO A 111 18.39 -18.94 5.21
N THR A 112 19.28 -17.95 5.37
CA THR A 112 19.67 -17.38 6.66
C THR A 112 18.95 -16.07 6.98
N ARG A 113 18.11 -15.55 6.07
CA ARG A 113 17.31 -14.36 6.34
C ARG A 113 15.99 -14.78 6.96
N PHE A 114 15.82 -14.48 8.24
CA PHE A 114 14.53 -14.54 8.88
C PHE A 114 13.74 -13.32 8.40
N GLY A 115 12.77 -13.54 7.50
CA GLY A 115 11.67 -12.59 7.33
C GLY A 115 11.10 -12.35 8.72
N THR A 116 11.22 -11.10 9.20
CA THR A 116 10.88 -10.83 10.58
C THR A 116 9.37 -10.73 10.63
N ILE A 117 8.72 -11.40 11.58
CA ILE A 117 7.25 -11.30 11.80
C ILE A 117 6.77 -9.83 11.84
N SER A 118 7.67 -8.91 12.22
CA SER A 118 7.49 -7.45 12.14
C SER A 118 7.14 -6.95 10.73
N ASP A 119 7.77 -7.47 9.68
CA ASP A 119 7.51 -7.08 8.28
C ASP A 119 6.12 -7.56 7.84
N LEU A 120 5.75 -8.81 8.18
CA LEU A 120 4.39 -9.31 7.97
C LEU A 120 3.34 -8.40 8.60
N LEU A 121 3.56 -8.03 9.86
CA LEU A 121 2.63 -7.19 10.62
C LEU A 121 2.55 -5.78 10.03
N THR A 122 3.68 -5.12 9.78
CA THR A 122 3.73 -3.74 9.28
C THR A 122 3.15 -3.60 7.88
N ASN A 123 3.47 -4.50 6.95
CA ASN A 123 2.90 -4.51 5.61
C ASN A 123 1.38 -4.79 5.64
N THR A 124 0.96 -5.76 6.45
CA THR A 124 -0.46 -6.07 6.62
C THR A 124 -1.24 -4.91 7.24
N LEU A 125 -0.65 -4.21 8.22
CA LEU A 125 -1.22 -2.99 8.81
C LEU A 125 -1.33 -1.87 7.77
N GLY A 126 -0.28 -1.64 6.98
CA GLY A 126 -0.30 -0.67 5.89
C GLY A 126 -1.43 -0.94 4.89
N ALA A 127 -1.55 -2.18 4.43
CA ALA A 127 -2.62 -2.57 3.52
C ALA A 127 -4.02 -2.37 4.13
N GLY A 128 -4.19 -2.71 5.40
CA GLY A 128 -5.43 -2.49 6.14
C GLY A 128 -5.80 -1.00 6.26
N LEU A 129 -4.84 -0.16 6.64
CA LEU A 129 -5.01 1.30 6.75
C LEU A 129 -5.37 1.91 5.38
N GLY A 130 -4.67 1.51 4.32
CA GLY A 130 -4.99 1.92 2.96
C GLY A 130 -6.39 1.53 2.52
N ALA A 131 -6.78 0.29 2.78
CA ALA A 131 -8.11 -0.22 2.43
C ALA A 131 -9.23 0.51 3.19
N ALA A 132 -9.02 0.77 4.48
CA ALA A 132 -9.96 1.54 5.31
C ALA A 132 -10.06 3.00 4.85
N LEU A 133 -8.94 3.63 4.46
CA LEU A 133 -8.92 4.96 3.89
C LEU A 133 -9.71 5.02 2.57
N ALA A 134 -9.54 4.03 1.70
CA ALA A 134 -10.30 3.94 0.45
C ALA A 134 -11.81 3.80 0.72
N LEU A 135 -12.19 2.98 1.70
CA LEU A 135 -13.58 2.86 2.14
C LEU A 135 -14.13 4.22 2.57
N LEU A 136 -13.41 4.94 3.44
CA LEU A 136 -13.81 6.26 3.91
C LEU A 136 -14.00 7.23 2.74
N VAL A 137 -13.04 7.28 1.82
CA VAL A 137 -13.10 8.13 0.63
C VAL A 137 -14.30 7.78 -0.26
N MET A 138 -14.59 6.49 -0.47
CA MET A 138 -15.74 6.06 -1.27
C MET A 138 -17.09 6.36 -0.61
N LEU A 139 -17.15 6.37 0.74
CA LEU A 139 -18.35 6.73 1.49
C LEU A 139 -18.60 8.25 1.52
N LEU A 140 -17.53 9.04 1.58
CA LEU A 140 -17.60 10.51 1.68
C LEU A 140 -17.72 11.20 0.32
N LEU A 141 -17.22 10.61 -0.77
CA LEU A 141 -17.28 11.23 -2.09
C LEU A 141 -18.71 11.16 -2.67
N PRO A 142 -19.30 12.30 -3.10
CA PRO A 142 -20.61 12.30 -3.70
C PRO A 142 -20.62 11.46 -4.98
N LYS A 143 -21.66 10.62 -5.13
CA LYS A 143 -21.89 9.87 -6.37
C LYS A 143 -22.05 10.90 -7.49
N ARG A 144 -21.11 10.93 -8.44
CA ARG A 144 -21.26 11.72 -9.66
C ARG A 144 -22.44 11.09 -10.41
N VAL A 145 -23.63 11.65 -10.23
CA VAL A 145 -24.78 11.36 -11.09
C VAL A 145 -24.40 11.96 -12.43
N GLU A 146 -23.88 11.11 -13.32
CA GLU A 146 -23.73 11.46 -14.73
C GLU A 146 -25.18 11.70 -15.21
N ARG A 147 -25.58 12.97 -15.24
CA ARG A 147 -26.81 13.37 -15.91
C ARG A 147 -26.58 12.99 -17.36
N GLU A 148 -27.24 11.93 -17.84
CA GLU A 148 -27.39 11.81 -19.28
C GLU A 148 -27.98 13.14 -19.76
N PRO A 149 -27.41 13.76 -20.80
CA PRO A 149 -28.07 14.88 -21.44
C PRO A 149 -29.43 14.33 -21.83
N ALA A 150 -30.49 14.86 -21.21
CA ALA A 150 -31.85 14.56 -21.60
C ALA A 150 -31.88 14.74 -23.11
N GLU A 151 -32.07 13.65 -23.86
CA GLU A 151 -32.36 13.73 -25.28
C GLU A 151 -33.39 14.83 -25.40
N PHE A 152 -32.97 15.93 -26.02
CA PHE A 152 -33.87 16.99 -26.40
C PHE A 152 -34.84 16.30 -27.36
N ALA A 153 -35.96 15.87 -26.80
CA ALA A 153 -37.15 15.47 -27.51
C ALA A 153 -37.64 16.73 -28.25
N VAL A 154 -36.98 17.05 -29.36
CA VAL A 154 -37.52 17.93 -30.37
C VAL A 154 -38.06 17.02 -31.46
N ARG A 155 -39.38 16.94 -31.41
CA ARG A 155 -40.28 16.44 -32.44
C ARG A 155 -39.94 16.98 -33.83
#